data_AF-A0A314YVL4-F1
#
_entry.id   AF-A0A314YVL4-F1
#
_cell.length_a   1.000
_cell.length_b   1.000
_cell.length_c   1.000
_cell.angle_alpha   90.00
_cell.angle_beta   90.00
_cell.angle_gamma   90.00
#
_symmetry.space_group_name_H-M   'P 1'
#
loop_
_entity.id
_entity.type
_entity.pdbx_description
1 polymer ?
#
loop_
_entity_poly.entity_id
_entity_poly.type
_entity_poly.pdbx_seq_one_letter_code
_entity_poly.pdbx_strand_id
1 'polypeptide(L)'
;MLKSMLGCCKVYISESRNRAALESIERAAKHFSDAPIVNKFEDETYDRVGYTLVAKLASKPTGDPCPLRMAVLAMVKAALETIDLEMHCGSHPRLGVVDHICFHPLLGASLDQVAGVANSLGADVFSNLQVGWGAKIGMLGAEAGQGTPQVTQGKGVIVIGATRWVDNYNVPVFSTDIAAVRRISK
;
A
#
# COMPACT_ATOMS: atom_id res chain seq x y z
N MET A 1 12.41 -29.08 -11.16
CA MET A 1 12.31 -27.61 -11.38
C MET A 1 11.76 -26.99 -10.11
N LEU A 2 12.46 -26.02 -9.50
CA LEU A 2 11.85 -25.20 -8.44
C LEU A 2 10.67 -24.44 -9.07
N LYS A 3 9.46 -24.64 -8.54
CA LYS A 3 8.30 -23.83 -8.95
C LYS A 3 8.62 -22.37 -8.62
N SER A 4 8.53 -21.50 -9.63
CA SER A 4 8.66 -20.06 -9.40
C SER A 4 7.49 -19.58 -8.54
N MET A 5 7.78 -18.78 -7.54
CA MET A 5 6.81 -18.22 -6.60
C MET A 5 6.76 -16.72 -6.80
N LEU A 6 5.58 -16.16 -7.08
CA LEU A 6 5.42 -14.72 -7.30
C LEU A 6 4.48 -14.13 -6.25
N GLY A 7 4.82 -12.95 -5.77
CA GLY A 7 3.97 -12.12 -4.92
C GLY A 7 3.65 -10.82 -5.63
N CYS A 8 2.49 -10.26 -5.32
CA CYS A 8 2.08 -8.92 -5.71
C CYS A 8 1.86 -8.07 -4.46
N CYS A 9 2.14 -6.79 -4.55
CA CYS A 9 1.71 -5.80 -3.56
C CYS A 9 0.96 -4.66 -4.26
N LYS A 10 -0.23 -4.36 -3.78
CA LYS A 10 -0.98 -3.15 -4.15
C LYS A 10 -0.79 -2.10 -3.05
N VAL A 11 -0.26 -0.95 -3.42
CA VAL A 11 -0.03 0.19 -2.52
C VAL A 11 -0.94 1.33 -2.95
N TYR A 12 -1.78 1.80 -2.04
CA TYR A 12 -2.69 2.92 -2.29
C TYR A 12 -2.26 4.13 -1.48
N ILE A 13 -2.12 5.26 -2.18
CA ILE A 13 -1.66 6.53 -1.62
C ILE A 13 -2.72 7.59 -1.88
N SER A 14 -3.07 8.34 -0.84
CA SER A 14 -4.01 9.46 -0.87
C SER A 14 -3.30 10.70 -1.44
N GLU A 15 -3.00 10.64 -2.73
CA GLU A 15 -2.47 11.72 -3.57
C GLU A 15 -2.54 11.30 -5.04
N SER A 16 -2.86 12.23 -5.93
CA SER A 16 -2.81 12.02 -7.39
C SER A 16 -2.39 13.25 -8.19
N ARG A 17 -2.31 14.43 -7.56
CA ARG A 17 -2.14 15.72 -8.21
C ARG A 17 -0.72 16.27 -8.02
N ASN A 18 -0.11 16.06 -6.86
CA ASN A 18 1.26 16.49 -6.56
C ASN A 18 2.31 15.62 -7.28
N ARG A 19 2.67 16.03 -8.49
CA ARG A 19 3.63 15.30 -9.35
C ARG A 19 4.99 15.08 -8.69
N ALA A 20 5.51 16.06 -7.97
CA ALA A 20 6.81 15.94 -7.31
C ALA A 20 6.80 14.85 -6.21
N ALA A 21 5.71 14.75 -5.44
CA ALA A 21 5.53 13.68 -4.46
C ALA A 21 5.44 12.31 -5.14
N LEU A 22 4.60 12.19 -6.19
CA LEU A 22 4.43 10.95 -6.94
C LEU A 22 5.75 10.47 -7.57
N GLU A 23 6.52 11.37 -8.19
CA GLU A 23 7.84 11.07 -8.74
C GLU A 23 8.84 10.65 -7.66
N SER A 24 8.78 11.24 -6.47
CA SER A 24 9.60 10.83 -5.34
C SER A 24 9.32 9.37 -4.94
N ILE A 25 8.03 9.02 -4.83
CA ILE A 25 7.57 7.67 -4.48
C ILE A 25 7.98 6.66 -5.54
N GLU A 26 7.75 6.97 -6.82
CA GLU A 26 8.12 6.08 -7.93
C GLU A 26 9.64 5.88 -8.03
N ARG A 27 10.43 6.95 -7.80
CA ARG A 27 11.89 6.85 -7.75
C ARG A 27 12.35 5.94 -6.62
N ALA A 28 11.74 6.01 -5.44
CA ALA A 28 12.08 5.13 -4.32
C ALA A 28 11.90 3.65 -4.69
N ALA A 29 10.81 3.29 -5.37
CA ALA A 29 10.59 1.92 -5.86
C ALA A 29 11.61 1.48 -6.92
N LYS A 30 12.01 2.39 -7.82
CA LYS A 30 12.95 2.09 -8.92
C LYS A 30 14.34 1.62 -8.47
N HIS A 31 14.71 1.83 -7.21
CA HIS A 31 15.97 1.32 -6.65
C HIS A 31 15.95 -0.21 -6.48
N PHE A 32 14.78 -0.85 -6.60
CA PHE A 32 14.58 -2.28 -6.42
C PHE A 32 14.15 -2.93 -7.73
N SER A 33 15.11 -3.26 -8.60
CA SER A 33 14.84 -3.86 -9.92
C SER A 33 14.13 -5.22 -9.86
N ASP A 34 14.26 -5.94 -8.73
CA ASP A 34 13.61 -7.23 -8.48
C ASP A 34 12.14 -7.11 -8.03
N ALA A 35 11.65 -5.87 -7.80
CA ALA A 35 10.28 -5.57 -7.43
C ALA A 35 9.70 -4.43 -8.31
N PRO A 36 9.58 -4.61 -9.63
CA PRO A 36 9.10 -3.56 -10.52
C PRO A 36 7.66 -3.17 -10.25
N ILE A 37 7.35 -1.88 -10.44
CA ILE A 37 5.98 -1.39 -10.61
C ILE A 37 5.50 -1.86 -11.98
N VAL A 38 4.48 -2.70 -12.01
CA VAL A 38 3.86 -3.23 -13.25
C VAL A 38 2.58 -2.52 -13.64
N ASN A 39 1.96 -1.79 -12.71
CA ASN A 39 0.78 -0.98 -12.98
C ASN A 39 0.74 0.25 -12.07
N LYS A 40 0.25 1.35 -12.63
CA LYS A 40 -0.09 2.59 -11.93
C LYS A 40 -1.51 2.97 -12.35
N PHE A 41 -2.41 3.08 -11.38
CA PHE A 41 -3.75 3.60 -11.57
C PHE A 41 -3.87 4.92 -10.83
N GLU A 42 -4.08 6.01 -11.54
CA GLU A 42 -4.15 7.36 -10.99
C GLU A 42 -5.54 7.92 -11.25
N ASP A 43 -6.20 8.43 -10.20
CA ASP A 43 -7.55 8.99 -10.30
C ASP A 43 -7.62 10.33 -9.55
N GLU A 44 -7.72 11.41 -10.33
CA GLU A 44 -7.79 12.78 -9.80
C GLU A 44 -9.08 13.10 -9.05
N THR A 45 -10.18 12.39 -9.35
CA THR A 45 -11.48 12.59 -8.66
C THR A 45 -11.43 11.94 -7.29
N TYR A 46 -10.81 10.76 -7.19
CA TYR A 46 -10.57 10.08 -5.93
C TYR A 46 -9.45 10.74 -5.12
N ASP A 47 -8.59 11.49 -5.79
CA ASP A 47 -7.31 11.98 -5.31
C ASP A 47 -6.42 10.85 -4.77
N ARG A 48 -6.35 9.76 -5.54
CA ARG A 48 -5.71 8.53 -5.08
C ARG A 48 -4.95 7.86 -6.21
N VAL A 49 -3.76 7.37 -5.90
CA VAL A 49 -2.96 6.53 -6.79
C VAL A 49 -2.82 5.12 -6.21
N GLY A 50 -2.99 4.12 -7.07
CA GLY A 50 -2.72 2.72 -6.79
C GLY A 50 -1.52 2.24 -7.59
N TYR A 51 -0.47 1.79 -6.90
CA TYR A 51 0.67 1.12 -7.51
C TYR A 51 0.57 -0.38 -7.32
N THR A 52 0.91 -1.14 -8.36
CA THR A 52 1.02 -2.61 -8.30
C THR A 52 2.47 -2.99 -8.54
N LEU A 53 3.08 -3.64 -7.55
CA LEU A 53 4.44 -4.18 -7.62
C LEU A 53 4.38 -5.69 -7.63
N VAL A 54 5.29 -6.34 -8.34
CA VAL A 54 5.44 -7.80 -8.33
C VAL A 54 6.87 -8.18 -8.07
N ALA A 55 7.10 -9.30 -7.38
CA ALA A 55 8.45 -9.83 -7.18
C ALA A 55 8.41 -11.35 -7.04
N LYS A 56 9.57 -11.98 -7.21
CA LYS A 56 9.77 -13.37 -6.79
C LYS A 56 9.78 -13.46 -5.27
N LEU A 57 9.11 -14.47 -4.75
CA LEU A 57 9.17 -14.83 -3.34
C LEU A 57 10.13 -15.99 -3.14
N ALA A 58 10.94 -15.91 -2.09
CA ALA A 58 11.79 -17.01 -1.70
C ALA A 58 10.93 -18.18 -1.17
N SER A 59 11.27 -19.40 -1.56
CA SER A 59 10.59 -20.61 -1.07
C SER A 59 10.85 -20.89 0.41
N LYS A 60 11.89 -20.30 0.98
CA LYS A 60 12.27 -20.37 2.39
C LYS A 60 12.74 -18.99 2.87
N PRO A 61 12.66 -18.67 4.16
CA PRO A 61 13.29 -17.47 4.71
C PRO A 61 14.81 -17.56 4.49
N THR A 62 15.38 -16.68 3.66
CA THR A 62 16.82 -16.67 3.32
C THR A 62 17.63 -15.73 4.20
N GLY A 63 17.03 -15.11 5.21
CA GLY A 63 17.64 -14.02 6.00
C GLY A 63 17.69 -12.69 5.24
N ASP A 64 17.84 -12.73 3.92
CA ASP A 64 17.80 -11.55 3.06
C ASP A 64 16.41 -10.88 3.05
N PRO A 65 16.36 -9.54 3.06
CA PRO A 65 15.10 -8.80 2.95
C PRO A 65 14.39 -9.09 1.62
N CYS A 66 13.09 -9.39 1.70
CA CYS A 66 12.25 -9.57 0.51
C CYS A 66 12.26 -8.29 -0.36
N PRO A 67 12.63 -8.35 -1.66
CA PRO A 67 12.68 -7.16 -2.53
C PRO A 67 11.36 -6.39 -2.58
N LEU A 68 10.22 -7.12 -2.59
CA LEU A 68 8.90 -6.52 -2.58
C LEU A 68 8.64 -5.72 -1.29
N ARG A 69 9.07 -6.24 -0.14
CA ARG A 69 8.96 -5.55 1.16
C ARG A 69 9.77 -4.27 1.16
N MET A 70 11.03 -4.35 0.71
CA MET A 70 11.95 -3.21 0.74
C MET A 70 11.52 -2.10 -0.22
N ALA A 71 11.04 -2.45 -1.41
CA ALA A 71 10.49 -1.49 -2.36
C ALA A 71 9.28 -0.75 -1.78
N VAL A 72 8.33 -1.49 -1.20
CA VAL A 72 7.14 -0.91 -0.58
C VAL A 72 7.52 -0.04 0.63
N LEU A 73 8.43 -0.48 1.48
CA LEU A 73 8.92 0.32 2.62
C LEU A 73 9.52 1.65 2.16
N ALA A 74 10.30 1.65 1.09
CA ALA A 74 10.89 2.87 0.52
C ALA A 74 9.82 3.81 -0.06
N MET A 75 8.79 3.26 -0.73
CA MET A 75 7.64 4.03 -1.20
C MET A 75 6.86 4.68 -0.05
N VAL A 76 6.62 3.92 1.02
CA VAL A 76 5.93 4.43 2.23
C VAL A 76 6.71 5.58 2.82
N LYS A 77 8.03 5.44 2.99
CA LYS A 77 8.89 6.52 3.47
C LYS A 77 8.73 7.79 2.65
N ALA A 78 8.90 7.67 1.32
CA ALA A 78 8.82 8.81 0.41
C ALA A 78 7.43 9.48 0.46
N ALA A 79 6.35 8.70 0.55
CA ALA A 79 4.99 9.23 0.66
C ALA A 79 4.81 10.01 1.96
N LEU A 80 5.24 9.45 3.09
CA LEU A 80 5.14 10.10 4.39
C LEU A 80 6.01 11.35 4.51
N GLU A 81 7.13 11.45 3.80
CA GLU A 81 7.97 12.64 3.79
C GLU A 81 7.43 13.77 2.90
N THR A 82 6.66 13.44 1.86
CA THR A 82 6.28 14.40 0.80
C THR A 82 4.81 14.79 0.79
N ILE A 83 3.92 14.05 1.46
CA ILE A 83 2.48 14.29 1.45
C ILE A 83 1.99 14.66 2.85
N ASP A 84 1.08 15.63 2.89
CA ASP A 84 0.35 16.05 4.09
C ASP A 84 -1.15 15.79 3.91
N LEU A 85 -1.69 14.90 4.73
CA LEU A 85 -3.09 14.51 4.69
C LEU A 85 -4.04 15.65 5.06
N GLU A 86 -3.59 16.66 5.81
CA GLU A 86 -4.42 17.82 6.17
C GLU A 86 -4.77 18.69 4.96
N MET A 87 -3.94 18.63 3.92
CA MET A 87 -4.16 19.33 2.65
C MET A 87 -4.93 18.48 1.63
N HIS A 88 -5.17 17.21 1.93
CA HIS A 88 -5.77 16.27 0.98
C HIS A 88 -7.27 16.46 0.82
N CYS A 89 -7.74 16.55 -0.44
CA CYS A 89 -9.16 16.63 -0.78
C CYS A 89 -9.52 15.73 -1.97
N GLY A 90 -10.12 14.57 -1.67
CA GLY A 90 -10.52 13.56 -2.64
C GLY A 90 -11.84 12.89 -2.25
N SER A 91 -12.54 12.33 -3.23
CA SER A 91 -13.85 11.70 -3.02
C SER A 91 -13.78 10.26 -2.49
N HIS A 92 -12.60 9.63 -2.54
CA HIS A 92 -12.40 8.28 -2.02
C HIS A 92 -12.20 8.30 -0.50
N PRO A 93 -12.90 7.44 0.28
CA PRO A 93 -12.64 7.30 1.71
C PRO A 93 -11.18 6.92 1.97
N ARG A 94 -10.56 7.50 3.00
CA ARG A 94 -9.16 7.20 3.35
C ARG A 94 -8.91 7.33 4.84
N LEU A 95 -7.90 6.61 5.31
CA LEU A 95 -7.43 6.63 6.70
C LEU A 95 -6.07 7.31 6.88
N GLY A 96 -5.24 7.34 5.82
CA GLY A 96 -3.87 7.88 5.90
C GLY A 96 -3.30 8.31 4.56
N VAL A 97 -2.10 8.89 4.60
CA VAL A 97 -1.31 9.21 3.40
C VAL A 97 -1.06 7.95 2.59
N VAL A 98 -0.56 6.90 3.24
CA VAL A 98 -0.57 5.54 2.69
C VAL A 98 -1.79 4.83 3.27
N ASP A 99 -2.85 4.75 2.48
CA ASP A 99 -4.15 4.32 2.96
C ASP A 99 -4.23 2.81 3.16
N HIS A 100 -3.71 2.05 2.18
CA HIS A 100 -3.81 0.59 2.20
C HIS A 100 -2.65 -0.06 1.45
N ILE A 101 -2.05 -1.06 2.09
CA ILE A 101 -1.01 -1.91 1.52
C ILE A 101 -1.50 -3.36 1.61
N CYS A 102 -1.68 -4.01 0.47
CA CYS A 102 -2.17 -5.37 0.42
C CYS A 102 -1.28 -6.27 -0.41
N PHE A 103 -0.81 -7.36 0.21
CA PHE A 103 -0.06 -8.39 -0.48
C PHE A 103 -0.98 -9.50 -0.98
N HIS A 104 -0.74 -9.95 -2.21
CA HIS A 104 -1.51 -10.99 -2.86
C HIS A 104 -0.60 -12.12 -3.34
N PRO A 105 -0.94 -13.39 -3.06
CA PRO A 105 -0.20 -14.51 -3.61
C PRO A 105 -0.47 -14.59 -5.11
N LEU A 106 0.59 -14.63 -5.91
CA LEU A 106 0.53 -14.99 -7.33
C LEU A 106 1.18 -16.37 -7.51
N LEU A 107 1.29 -16.82 -8.77
CA LEU A 107 1.91 -18.07 -9.22
C LEU A 107 2.71 -18.82 -8.14
N GLY A 108 2.15 -19.92 -7.62
CA GLY A 108 2.83 -20.82 -6.70
C GLY A 108 2.98 -20.33 -5.25
N ALA A 109 2.82 -19.04 -4.96
CA ALA A 109 2.86 -18.51 -3.60
C ALA A 109 1.59 -18.84 -2.81
N SER A 110 1.74 -19.04 -1.50
CA SER A 110 0.61 -19.20 -0.57
C SER A 110 0.22 -17.88 0.08
N LEU A 111 -1.00 -17.83 0.62
CA LEU A 111 -1.47 -16.70 1.41
C LEU A 111 -0.60 -16.47 2.64
N ASP A 112 -0.16 -17.54 3.32
CA ASP A 112 0.68 -17.44 4.52
C ASP A 112 2.03 -16.77 4.22
N GLN A 113 2.60 -17.04 3.05
CA GLN A 113 3.87 -16.43 2.65
C GLN A 113 3.73 -14.92 2.47
N VAL A 114 2.69 -14.47 1.77
CA VAL A 114 2.46 -13.03 1.59
C VAL A 114 1.98 -12.35 2.87
N ALA A 115 1.28 -13.06 3.76
CA ALA A 115 0.97 -12.58 5.10
C ALA A 115 2.24 -12.38 5.94
N GLY A 116 3.21 -13.29 5.84
CA GLY A 116 4.53 -13.13 6.49
C GLY A 116 5.29 -11.90 5.98
N VAL A 117 5.20 -11.60 4.68
CA VAL A 117 5.77 -10.35 4.12
C VAL A 117 5.04 -9.12 4.65
N ALA A 118 3.71 -9.15 4.72
CA ALA A 118 2.89 -8.07 5.26
C ALA A 118 3.22 -7.78 6.74
N ASN A 119 3.32 -8.82 7.57
CA ASN A 119 3.69 -8.69 8.98
C ASN A 119 5.10 -8.12 9.15
N SER A 120 6.05 -8.58 8.34
CA SER A 120 7.42 -8.04 8.36
C SER A 120 7.46 -6.57 7.95
N LEU A 121 6.69 -6.18 6.91
CA LEU A 121 6.57 -4.77 6.52
C LEU A 121 5.98 -3.95 7.66
N GLY A 122 4.96 -4.48 8.35
CA GLY A 122 4.34 -3.83 9.48
C GLY A 122 5.36 -3.52 10.59
N ALA A 123 6.18 -4.51 10.95
CA ALA A 123 7.26 -4.34 11.91
C ALA A 123 8.29 -3.30 11.44
N ASP A 124 8.72 -3.35 10.17
CA ASP A 124 9.68 -2.40 9.61
C ASP A 124 9.13 -0.95 9.66
N VAL A 125 7.87 -0.74 9.26
CA VAL A 125 7.21 0.57 9.30
C VAL A 125 7.13 1.07 10.74
N PHE A 126 6.67 0.22 11.67
CA PHE A 126 6.56 0.58 13.09
C PHE A 126 7.91 1.00 13.69
N SER A 127 8.96 0.19 13.47
CA SER A 127 10.30 0.50 13.95
C SER A 127 10.84 1.82 13.38
N ASN A 128 10.68 2.05 12.08
CA ASN A 128 11.19 3.28 11.43
C ASN A 128 10.47 4.56 11.92
N LEU A 129 9.18 4.46 12.23
CA LEU A 129 8.41 5.58 12.80
C LEU A 129 8.91 5.99 14.19
N GLN A 130 9.36 5.03 15.00
CA GLN A 130 9.89 5.33 16.33
C GLN A 130 11.27 5.99 16.31
N VAL A 131 12.09 5.70 15.28
CA VAL A 131 13.52 6.07 15.28
C VAL A 131 13.87 7.26 14.40
N GLY A 132 13.04 7.69 13.44
CA GLY A 132 13.50 8.78 12.55
C GLY A 132 12.55 9.38 11.53
N TRP A 133 11.34 8.84 11.31
CA TRP A 133 10.42 9.42 10.31
C TRP A 133 9.58 10.59 10.86
N GLY A 134 9.79 10.98 12.13
CA GLY A 134 9.19 12.18 12.73
C GLY A 134 7.67 12.16 12.83
N ALA A 135 7.03 11.00 12.61
CA ALA A 135 5.58 10.84 12.57
C ALA A 135 5.13 9.70 13.48
N LYS A 136 4.00 9.90 14.16
CA LYS A 136 3.28 8.82 14.84
C LYS A 136 2.15 8.38 13.92
N ILE A 137 2.06 7.09 13.60
CA ILE A 137 1.07 6.58 12.64
C ILE A 137 0.36 5.40 13.29
N GLY A 138 -0.96 5.34 13.15
CA GLY A 138 -1.74 4.19 13.59
C GLY A 138 -1.58 3.04 12.60
N MET A 139 -1.54 1.81 13.08
CA MET A 139 -1.40 0.62 12.25
C MET A 139 -2.53 -0.36 12.53
N LEU A 140 -3.11 -0.91 11.46
CA LEU A 140 -4.14 -1.96 11.51
C LEU A 140 -3.65 -3.16 10.68
N GLY A 141 -3.58 -4.34 11.30
CA GLY A 141 -3.09 -5.58 10.70
C GLY A 141 -3.70 -6.83 11.36
N ALA A 142 -3.47 -8.01 10.75
CA ALA A 142 -4.11 -9.28 11.10
C ALA A 142 -3.73 -9.82 12.50
N GLU A 143 -2.62 -9.37 13.08
CA GLU A 143 -2.37 -9.47 14.51
C GLU A 143 -2.36 -8.06 15.10
N ALA A 144 -3.50 -7.67 15.66
CA ALA A 144 -3.69 -6.39 16.34
C ALA A 144 -2.76 -6.31 17.56
N GLY A 145 -1.73 -5.45 17.50
CA GLY A 145 -0.84 -5.26 18.64
C GLY A 145 0.34 -4.31 18.46
N GLN A 146 0.70 -3.93 17.23
CA GLN A 146 1.82 -3.02 16.97
C GLN A 146 1.30 -1.71 16.37
N GLY A 147 1.38 -0.63 17.14
CA GLY A 147 0.94 0.71 16.75
C GLY A 147 0.98 1.67 17.94
N THR A 148 1.15 2.97 17.69
CA THR A 148 1.02 3.97 18.75
C THR A 148 -0.43 4.45 18.83
N PRO A 149 -1.03 4.61 20.02
CA PRO A 149 -2.39 5.14 20.16
C PRO A 149 -2.52 6.62 19.75
N GLN A 150 -1.38 7.26 19.51
CA GLN A 150 -1.30 8.65 19.10
C GLN A 150 -0.91 8.71 17.62
N VAL A 151 -1.67 9.45 16.83
CA VAL A 151 -1.48 9.58 15.38
C VAL A 151 -1.23 11.04 15.04
N THR A 152 -0.20 11.30 14.22
CA THR A 152 0.04 12.59 13.59
C THR A 152 -1.04 12.81 12.54
N GLN A 153 -1.83 13.87 12.71
CA GLN A 153 -2.99 14.17 11.87
C GLN A 153 -2.65 14.23 10.37
N GLY A 154 -1.57 14.92 10.01
CA GLY A 154 -1.07 14.99 8.62
C GLY A 154 -0.55 13.68 8.01
N LYS A 155 -0.58 12.55 8.74
CA LYS A 155 -0.11 11.23 8.24
C LYS A 155 -1.20 10.17 8.28
N GLY A 156 -2.03 10.17 9.33
CA GLY A 156 -3.14 9.25 9.49
C GLY A 156 -2.71 7.81 9.83
N VAL A 157 -3.45 6.82 9.33
CA VAL A 157 -3.31 5.40 9.66
C VAL A 157 -2.97 4.59 8.41
N ILE A 158 -2.05 3.64 8.54
CA ILE A 158 -1.69 2.69 7.46
C ILE A 158 -2.30 1.33 7.77
N VAL A 159 -3.07 0.80 6.82
CA VAL A 159 -3.60 -0.57 6.90
C VAL A 159 -2.72 -1.49 6.06
N ILE A 160 -2.16 -2.53 6.70
CA ILE A 160 -1.27 -3.50 6.04
C ILE A 160 -1.87 -4.90 6.20
N GLY A 161 -2.00 -5.63 5.10
CA GLY A 161 -2.54 -6.97 5.14
C GLY A 161 -2.19 -7.83 3.94
N ALA A 162 -2.75 -9.03 3.95
CA ALA A 162 -2.66 -9.96 2.83
C ALA A 162 -4.01 -10.62 2.57
N THR A 163 -4.33 -10.83 1.30
CA THR A 163 -5.54 -11.53 0.88
C THR A 163 -5.32 -12.18 -0.48
N ARG A 164 -6.25 -13.03 -0.92
CA ARG A 164 -6.25 -13.53 -2.31
C ARG A 164 -6.41 -12.35 -3.29
N TRP A 165 -6.23 -12.61 -4.59
CA TRP A 165 -6.34 -11.55 -5.58
C TRP A 165 -7.70 -10.82 -5.49
N VAL A 166 -7.64 -9.50 -5.41
CA VAL A 166 -8.82 -8.61 -5.44
C VAL A 166 -8.65 -7.69 -6.63
N ASP A 167 -9.70 -7.54 -7.43
CA ASP A 167 -9.77 -6.57 -8.51
C ASP A 167 -10.77 -5.47 -8.17
N ASN A 168 -10.45 -4.23 -8.55
CA ASN A 168 -11.34 -3.09 -8.34
C ASN A 168 -12.02 -2.80 -9.67
N TYR A 169 -13.34 -2.95 -9.71
CA TYR A 169 -14.11 -2.74 -10.91
C TYR A 169 -15.26 -1.77 -10.66
N ASN A 170 -15.28 -0.68 -11.41
CA ASN A 170 -16.36 0.30 -11.39
C ASN A 170 -17.38 -0.05 -12.47
N VAL A 171 -18.67 -0.11 -12.10
CA VAL A 171 -19.78 -0.28 -13.06
C VAL A 171 -20.32 1.12 -13.40
N PRO A 172 -20.18 1.60 -14.65
CA PRO A 172 -20.77 2.87 -15.05
C PRO A 172 -22.30 2.78 -14.98
N VAL A 173 -22.93 3.74 -14.30
CA VAL A 173 -24.39 3.86 -14.23
C VAL A 173 -24.79 5.23 -14.76
N PHE A 174 -25.64 5.28 -15.78
CA PHE A 174 -26.13 6.53 -16.34
C PHE A 174 -27.28 7.07 -15.48
N SER A 175 -26.92 7.76 -14.40
CA SER A 175 -27.88 8.36 -13.46
C SER A 175 -27.23 9.53 -12.71
N THR A 176 -28.05 10.53 -12.36
CA THR A 176 -27.66 11.62 -11.46
C THR A 176 -28.09 11.37 -10.01
N ASP A 177 -28.91 10.34 -9.74
CA ASP A 177 -29.34 9.97 -8.40
C ASP A 177 -28.31 9.06 -7.71
N ILE A 178 -27.36 9.68 -7.01
CA ILE A 178 -26.33 8.96 -6.24
C ILE A 178 -26.92 8.07 -5.14
N ALA A 179 -28.08 8.43 -4.56
CA ALA A 179 -28.72 7.61 -3.55
C ALA A 179 -29.27 6.31 -4.15
N ALA A 180 -29.83 6.37 -5.37
CA ALA A 180 -30.21 5.18 -6.12
C ALA A 180 -29.01 4.32 -6.49
N VAL A 181 -27.93 4.91 -7.02
CA VAL A 181 -26.71 4.18 -7.36
C VAL A 181 -26.14 3.46 -6.14
N ARG A 182 -26.10 4.10 -4.96
CA ARG A 182 -25.65 3.49 -3.70
C ARG A 182 -26.54 2.34 -3.21
N ARG A 183 -27.82 2.26 -3.61
CA ARG A 183 -28.69 1.11 -3.28
C ARG A 183 -28.38 -0.10 -4.15
N ILE A 184 -27.84 0.08 -5.36
CA ILE A 184 -27.43 -1.02 -6.24
C ILE A 184 -26.15 -1.70 -5.72
N SER A 185 -25.28 -0.95 -5.04
CA SER A 185 -23.99 -1.43 -4.55
C SER A 185 -24.03 -2.08 -3.14
N LYS A 186 -25.22 -2.24 -2.54
CA LYS A 186 -25.42 -2.84 -1.21
C LYS A 186 -26.01 -4.23 -1.33
#